data_AF-A0A959DBZ7-F1
#
_entry.id   AF-A0A959DBZ7-F1
#
_cell.length_a   1.000
_cell.length_b   1.000
_cell.length_c   1.000
_cell.angle_alpha   90.00
_cell.angle_beta   90.00
_cell.angle_gamma   90.00
#
_symmetry.space_group_name_H-M   'P 1'
#
loop_
_entity.id
_entity.type
_entity.pdbx_description
1 polymer ?
#
loop_
_entity_poly.entity_id
_entity_poly.type
_entity_poly.pdbx_seq_one_letter_code
_entity_poly.pdbx_strand_id
1 'polypeptide(L)' 'MTNASDNKHKAKVNAIARLLELIEGVNQDLESSRSIDNTLLVKQYAHLKKDYTKQLLELLEEFNLPIHLDEAA' A
#
# COMPACT_ATOMS: atom_id res chain seq x y z
N MET A 1 8.90 30.85 6.54
CA MET A 1 10.00 29.95 6.13
C MET A 1 9.64 28.56 6.65
N THR A 2 9.16 27.66 5.79
CA THR A 2 8.85 26.28 6.18
C THR A 2 10.15 25.49 6.29
N ASN A 3 10.38 24.83 7.43
CA ASN A 3 11.61 24.07 7.69
C ASN A 3 11.71 22.88 6.72
N ALA A 4 12.92 22.59 6.23
CA ALA A 4 13.17 21.47 5.32
C ALA A 4 12.76 20.10 5.92
N SER A 5 12.75 19.99 7.25
CA SER A 5 12.27 18.79 7.97
C SER A 5 10.75 18.56 7.80
N ASP A 6 9.96 19.64 7.84
CA ASP A 6 8.49 19.58 7.72
C ASP A 6 8.08 19.16 6.30
N ASN A 7 8.82 19.65 5.30
CA ASN A 7 8.62 19.25 3.90
C ASN A 7 8.94 17.77 3.67
N LYS A 8 9.98 17.23 4.32
CA LYS A 8 10.32 15.80 4.23
C LYS A 8 9.26 14.92 4.88
N HIS A 9 8.77 15.29 6.07
CA HIS A 9 7.69 14.56 6.73
C HIS A 9 6.40 14.57 5.88
N LYS A 10 6.02 15.75 5.35
CA LYS A 10 4.85 15.87 4.48
C LYS A 10 4.97 15.01 3.20
N ALA A 11 6.12 15.03 2.54
CA ALA A 11 6.36 14.23 1.35
C ALA A 11 6.21 12.74 1.62
N LYS A 12 6.75 12.28 2.76
CA LYS A 12 6.67 10.87 3.14
C LYS A 12 5.25 10.47 3.60
N VAL A 13 4.51 11.31 4.33
CA VAL A 13 3.09 11.05 4.68
C VAL A 13 2.24 10.95 3.40
N ASN A 14 2.48 11.82 2.41
CA ASN A 14 1.81 11.72 1.12
C ASN A 14 2.15 10.41 0.40
N ALA A 15 3.37 9.89 0.54
CA ALA A 15 3.75 8.60 -0.03
C ALA A 15 3.01 7.42 0.66
N ILE A 16 2.84 7.47 1.99
CA ILE A 16 2.01 6.50 2.72
C ILE A 16 0.56 6.55 2.21
N ALA A 17 -0.04 7.74 2.12
CA ALA A 17 -1.42 7.90 1.65
C ALA A 17 -1.60 7.35 0.23
N ARG A 18 -0.65 7.66 -0.67
CA ARG A 18 -0.67 7.15 -2.05
C ARG A 18 -0.58 5.62 -2.10
N LEU A 19 0.27 4.99 -1.27
CA LEU A 19 0.38 3.53 -1.22
C LEU A 19 -0.91 2.89 -0.72
N LEU A 20 -1.58 3.50 0.26
CA LEU A 20 -2.88 3.04 0.75
C LEU A 20 -3.97 3.13 -0.34
N GLU A 21 -4.04 4.26 -1.07
CA GLU A 21 -4.96 4.42 -2.21
C GLU A 21 -4.71 3.38 -3.30
N LEU A 22 -3.44 3.10 -3.63
CA LEU A 22 -3.08 2.08 -4.61
C LEU A 22 -3.49 0.67 -4.14
N ILE A 23 -3.29 0.34 -2.86
CA ILE A 23 -3.70 -0.94 -2.29
C ILE A 23 -5.23 -1.09 -2.34
N GLU A 24 -5.97 -0.03 -2.02
CA GLU A 24 -7.43 -0.02 -2.12
C GLU A 24 -7.90 -0.26 -3.55
N GLY A 25 -7.35 0.47 -4.53
CA GLY A 25 -7.66 0.27 -5.94
C GLY A 25 -7.38 -1.17 -6.41
N VAL A 26 -6.24 -1.74 -6.02
CA VAL A 26 -5.90 -3.13 -6.37
C VAL A 26 -6.85 -4.15 -5.69
N ASN A 27 -7.35 -3.86 -4.49
CA ASN A 27 -8.36 -4.71 -3.86
C ASN A 27 -9.68 -4.70 -4.65
N GLN A 28 -10.11 -3.53 -5.13
CA GLN A 28 -11.31 -3.40 -5.97
C GLN A 28 -11.14 -4.12 -7.31
N ASP A 29 -9.96 -4.00 -7.93
CA ASP A 29 -9.61 -4.70 -9.17
C ASP A 29 -9.56 -6.23 -8.97
N LEU A 30 -9.07 -6.71 -7.82
CA LEU A 30 -9.07 -8.13 -7.46
C LEU A 30 -10.49 -8.67 -7.33
N GLU A 31 -11.37 -7.93 -6.65
CA GLU A 31 -12.77 -8.30 -6.49
C GLU A 31 -13.47 -8.38 -7.87
N SER A 32 -13.29 -7.35 -8.69
CA SER A 32 -13.82 -7.29 -10.05
C SER A 32 -13.26 -8.40 -10.94
N SER A 33 -11.98 -8.73 -10.81
CA SER A 33 -11.35 -9.80 -11.59
C SER A 33 -11.83 -11.19 -11.19
N ARG A 34 -12.12 -11.39 -9.91
CA ARG A 34 -12.73 -12.63 -9.39
C ARG A 34 -14.17 -12.78 -9.87
N SER A 35 -14.95 -11.69 -9.94
CA SER A 35 -16.34 -11.76 -10.42
C SER A 35 -16.47 -12.09 -11.90
N ILE A 36 -15.41 -11.91 -12.69
CA ILE A 36 -15.36 -12.27 -14.12
C ILE A 36 -14.49 -13.52 -14.40
N ASP A 37 -14.10 -14.26 -13.35
CA ASP A 37 -13.25 -15.46 -13.42
C ASP A 37 -11.90 -15.27 -14.18
N ASN A 38 -11.38 -14.05 -14.22
CA ASN A 38 -10.13 -13.77 -14.92
C ASN A 38 -8.91 -14.11 -14.05
N THR A 39 -8.53 -15.38 -14.08
CA THR A 39 -7.43 -15.93 -13.25
C THR A 39 -6.08 -15.23 -13.50
N LEU A 40 -5.82 -14.75 -14.72
CA LEU A 40 -4.57 -14.03 -15.03
C LEU A 40 -4.53 -12.68 -14.30
N LEU A 41 -5.61 -11.90 -14.41
CA LEU A 41 -5.72 -10.61 -13.72
C LEU A 41 -5.68 -10.78 -12.20
N VAL A 42 -6.35 -11.80 -11.65
CA VAL A 42 -6.29 -12.10 -10.21
C VAL A 42 -4.84 -12.32 -9.75
N LYS A 43 -4.03 -13.06 -10.52
CA LYS A 43 -2.60 -13.28 -10.17
C LYS A 43 -1.79 -11.98 -10.26
N GLN A 44 -2.03 -11.18 -11.29
CA GLN A 44 -1.32 -9.91 -11.49
C GLN A 44 -1.64 -8.91 -10.37
N TYR A 45 -2.92 -8.71 -10.05
CA TYR A 45 -3.33 -7.82 -8.99
C TYR A 45 -2.94 -8.33 -7.60
N ALA A 46 -2.94 -9.65 -7.36
CA ALA A 46 -2.43 -10.21 -6.12
C ALA A 46 -0.93 -9.93 -5.93
N HIS A 47 -0.14 -10.01 -7.00
CA HIS A 47 1.28 -9.65 -6.96
C HIS A 47 1.45 -8.16 -6.68
N LEU A 48 0.70 -7.30 -7.38
CA LEU A 48 0.76 -5.86 -7.22
C LEU A 48 0.37 -5.41 -5.80
N LYS A 49 -0.67 -6.02 -5.22
CA LYS A 49 -1.07 -5.80 -3.82
C LYS A 49 0.07 -6.12 -2.87
N LYS A 50 0.76 -7.24 -3.09
CA LYS A 50 1.89 -7.66 -2.25
C LYS A 50 3.03 -6.64 -2.32
N ASP A 51 3.36 -6.17 -3.52
CA ASP A 51 4.44 -5.20 -3.72
C ASP A 51 4.14 -3.85 -3.08
N TYR A 52 2.91 -3.34 -3.21
CA TYR A 52 2.50 -2.09 -2.56
C TYR A 52 2.44 -2.23 -1.04
N THR A 53 1.96 -3.36 -0.54
CA THR A 53 1.96 -3.66 0.91
C THR A 53 3.39 -3.68 1.45
N LYS A 54 4.31 -4.32 0.74
CA LYS A 54 5.73 -4.37 1.12
C LYS A 54 6.33 -2.96 1.20
N GLN A 55 6.14 -2.14 0.15
CA GLN A 55 6.62 -0.76 0.13
C GLN A 55 6.04 0.09 1.26
N LEU A 56 4.75 -0.13 1.59
CA LEU A 56 4.10 0.56 2.70
C LEU A 56 4.75 0.19 4.04
N LEU A 57 4.98 -1.10 4.29
CA LEU A 57 5.61 -1.57 5.52
C LEU A 57 7.04 -1.03 5.67
N GLU A 58 7.84 -1.07 4.61
CA GLU A 58 9.20 -0.51 4.59
C GLU A 58 9.16 1.00 4.91
N LEU A 59 8.23 1.74 4.30
CA LEU A 59 8.09 3.18 4.55
C LEU A 59 7.67 3.47 6.00
N LEU A 60 6.75 2.68 6.56
CA LEU A 60 6.31 2.84 7.95
C LEU A 60 7.42 2.53 8.96
N GLU A 61 8.25 1.53 8.67
CA GLU A 61 9.45 1.23 9.46
C GLU A 61 10.42 2.42 9.47
N GLU A 62 10.63 3.09 8.33
CA GLU A 62 11.45 4.32 8.28
C GLU A 62 10.92 5.46 9.18
N PHE A 63 9.62 5.45 9.50
CA PHE A 63 9.00 6.42 10.40
C PHE A 63 9.02 6.01 11.87
N ASN A 64 9.57 4.85 12.21
CA ASN A 64 9.41 4.23 13.52
C ASN A 64 7.93 4.07 13.90
N LEU A 65 7.08 3.77 12.91
CA LEU A 65 5.68 3.39 13.08
C LEU A 65 5.53 1.89 12.80
N PRO A 66 6.10 1.00 13.62
CA PRO A 66 6.00 -0.43 13.40
C PRO A 66 4.53 -0.84 13.47
N ILE A 67 4.02 -1.45 12.39
CA ILE A 67 2.71 -2.09 12.40
C ILE A 67 2.92 -3.55 12.75
N HIS A 68 2.26 -3.98 13.82
CA HIS A 68 2.06 -5.39 14.09
C HIS A 68 0.88 -5.84 13.22
N LEU A 69 1.20 -6.62 12.18
CA LEU A 69 0.18 -7.37 11.48
C LEU A 69 -0.21 -8.53 12.39
N ASP A 70 -1.26 -8.33 13.19
CA ASP A 70 -1.88 -9.45 13.88
C ASP A 70 -2.35 -10.44 12.81
N GLU A 71 -1.93 -11.70 12.91
CA GLU A 71 -2.48 -12.76 12.08
C GLU A 71 -3.99 -12.78 12.31
N ALA A 72 -4.74 -12.29 11.34
CA ALA A 72 -6.18 -12.45 11.32
C ALA A 72 -6.45 -13.97 11.26
N ALA A 73 -6.90 -14.50 12.40
CA ALA A 73 -7.26 -15.90 12.62
C ALA A 73 -8.41 -16.36 11.71
#